data_AF-A0A7C3H3Z4-F1
#
_entry.id   AF-A0A7C3H3Z4-F1
#
_cell.length_a   1.000
_cell.length_b   1.000
_cell.length_c   1.000
_cell.angle_alpha   90.00
_cell.angle_beta   90.00
_cell.angle_gamma   90.00
#
_symmetry.space_group_name_H-M   'P 1'
#
loop_
_entity.id
_entity.type
_entity.pdbx_description
1 polymer ?
#
loop_
_entity_poly.entity_id
_entity_poly.type
_entity_poly.pdbx_seq_one_letter_code
_entity_poly.pdbx_strand_id
1 'polypeptide(L)'
;MRAVIDTNVLVSSFYGGKPREVIRLWEFLARPSALKIEISDPEDLKFLECAVALKAQFVISGDRDLLALRAFGSVKILSPAEFLDRVL
;
A
#
# COMPACT_ATOMS: atom_id res chain seq x y z
N MET A 1 -6.08 0.34 11.88
CA MET A 1 -4.84 0.50 11.07
C MET A 1 -5.19 1.26 9.79
N ARG A 2 -4.28 2.10 9.27
CA ARG A 2 -4.45 2.79 7.98
C ARG A 2 -3.24 2.46 7.09
N ALA A 3 -3.50 1.97 5.89
CA ALA A 3 -2.49 1.60 4.90
C ALA A 3 -2.86 2.16 3.53
N VAL A 4 -1.85 2.53 2.75
CA VAL A 4 -2.00 2.89 1.33
C VAL A 4 -1.57 1.70 0.49
N ILE A 5 -2.44 1.29 -0.43
CA ILE A 5 -2.20 0.20 -1.36
C ILE A 5 -1.81 0.80 -2.70
N ASP A 6 -0.62 0.46 -3.17
CA ASP A 6 -0.15 0.85 -4.48
C ASP A 6 -1.02 0.21 -5.59
N THR A 7 -1.26 0.95 -6.67
CA THR A 7 -1.94 0.48 -7.87
C THR A 7 -1.32 -0.82 -8.40
N ASN A 8 0.01 -0.97 -8.35
CA ASN A 8 0.66 -2.19 -8.78
C ASN A 8 0.25 -3.42 -7.94
N VAL A 9 0.01 -3.24 -6.64
CA VAL A 9 -0.49 -4.31 -5.76
C VAL A 9 -1.95 -4.60 -6.05
N LEU A 10 -2.76 -3.56 -6.31
CA LEU A 10 -4.16 -3.71 -6.69
C LEU A 10 -4.30 -4.49 -8.02
N VAL A 11 -3.56 -4.10 -9.06
CA VAL A 11 -3.59 -4.77 -10.37
C VAL A 11 -3.07 -6.21 -10.26
N SER A 12 -1.97 -6.41 -9.54
CA SER A 12 -1.41 -7.77 -9.34
C SER A 12 -2.38 -8.71 -8.62
N SER A 13 -3.29 -8.18 -7.79
CA SER A 13 -4.27 -8.98 -7.06
C SER A 13 -5.25 -9.74 -7.97
N PHE A 14 -5.52 -9.24 -9.18
CA PHE A 14 -6.37 -9.92 -10.16
C PHE A 14 -5.76 -11.25 -10.66
N TYR A 15 -4.44 -11.40 -10.53
CA TYR A 15 -3.70 -12.60 -10.93
C TYR A 15 -3.46 -13.59 -9.77
N GLY A 16 -3.89 -13.27 -8.55
CA GLY A 16 -3.75 -14.14 -7.39
C GLY A 16 -2.52 -13.88 -6.52
N GLY A 17 -2.13 -14.87 -5.72
CA GLY A 17 -0.97 -14.80 -4.82
C GLY A 17 -1.13 -13.82 -3.65
N LYS A 18 0.00 -13.38 -3.08
CA LYS A 18 0.07 -12.51 -1.90
C LYS A 18 -0.63 -11.15 -2.07
N PRO A 19 -0.58 -10.47 -3.24
CA PRO A 19 -1.37 -9.27 -3.45
C PRO A 19 -2.89 -9.49 -3.28
N ARG A 20 -3.40 -10.66 -3.68
CA ARG A 20 -4.83 -11.01 -3.51
C ARG A 20 -5.21 -11.26 -2.06
N GLU A 21 -4.29 -11.82 -1.25
CA GLU A 21 -4.50 -11.95 0.20
C GLU A 21 -4.61 -10.56 0.87
N VAL A 22 -3.75 -9.60 0.48
CA VAL A 22 -3.81 -8.21 0.97
C VAL A 22 -5.15 -7.54 0.63
N ILE A 23 -5.64 -7.65 -0.62
CA ILE A 23 -6.92 -7.05 -1.02
C ILE A 23 -8.11 -7.70 -0.30
N ARG A 24 -8.14 -9.03 -0.14
CA ARG A 24 -9.23 -9.69 0.59
C ARG A 24 -9.33 -9.24 2.04
N LEU A 25 -8.19 -9.06 2.71
CA LEU A 25 -8.15 -8.54 4.07
C LEU A 25 -8.64 -7.10 4.13
N TRP A 26 -8.27 -6.27 3.15
CA TRP A 26 -8.77 -4.90 3.05
C TRP A 26 -10.29 -4.86 2.84
N GLU A 27 -10.84 -5.68 1.96
CA GLU A 27 -12.30 -5.79 1.74
C GLU A 27 -13.04 -6.26 2.99
N PHE A 28 -12.51 -7.28 3.67
CA PHE A 28 -13.15 -7.88 4.84
C PHE A 28 -13.08 -7.00 6.10
N LEU A 29 -11.92 -6.38 6.35
CA LEU A 29 -11.66 -5.63 7.59
C LEU A 29 -12.05 -4.16 7.50
N ALA A 30 -11.91 -3.53 6.34
CA ALA A 30 -11.99 -2.07 6.24
C ALA A 30 -13.38 -1.54 5.89
N ARG A 31 -14.31 -2.38 5.39
CA ARG A 31 -15.57 -1.94 4.73
C ARG A 31 -15.34 -0.60 4.01
N PRO A 32 -14.43 -0.55 3.04
CA PRO A 32 -13.83 0.70 2.60
C PRO A 32 -14.92 1.64 2.06
N SER A 33 -15.17 2.75 2.77
CA SER A 33 -15.78 3.92 2.16
C SER A 33 -14.74 4.44 1.18
N ALA A 34 -14.89 4.09 -0.10
CA ALA A 34 -13.91 4.33 -1.14
C ALA A 34 -13.56 5.82 -1.24
N LEU A 35 -12.49 6.24 -0.58
CA LEU A 35 -11.83 7.52 -0.80
C LEU A 35 -10.97 7.34 -2.05
N LYS A 36 -11.57 7.65 -3.21
CA LYS A 36 -10.85 7.66 -4.49
C LYS A 36 -10.07 8.98 -4.58
N ILE A 37 -8.80 8.95 -4.20
CA ILE A 37 -7.88 10.08 -4.36
C ILE A 37 -7.07 9.81 -5.63
N GLU A 38 -7.37 10.53 -6.70
CA GLU A 38 -6.58 10.53 -7.94
C GLU A 38 -5.47 11.58 -7.82
N ILE A 39 -4.21 11.16 -7.90
CA ILE A 39 -3.04 12.06 -7.94
C ILE A 39 -2.38 11.93 -9.32
N SER A 40 -2.34 13.04 -10.07
CA SER A 40 -1.68 13.13 -11.38
C SER A 40 -0.16 13.29 -11.24
N ASP A 41 0.58 12.61 -12.13
CA ASP A 41 2.04 12.34 -12.18
C ASP A 41 3.02 13.53 -12.08
N PRO A 42 4.35 13.33 -11.84
CA PRO A 42 5.14 12.10 -12.06
C PRO A 42 6.15 11.66 -10.97
N GLU A 43 6.37 10.34 -10.92
CA GLU A 43 7.48 9.58 -10.30
C GLU A 43 7.47 9.44 -8.75
N ASP A 44 6.82 8.35 -8.31
CA ASP A 44 6.86 7.62 -7.02
C ASP A 44 6.59 8.32 -5.68
N LEU A 45 6.66 9.65 -5.60
CA LEU A 45 6.43 10.40 -4.34
C LEU A 45 4.97 10.51 -3.92
N LYS A 46 4.02 10.43 -4.87
CA LYS A 46 2.58 10.63 -4.61
C LYS A 46 1.99 9.65 -3.58
N PHE A 47 2.50 8.42 -3.53
CA PHE A 47 2.01 7.42 -2.56
C PHE A 47 2.49 7.73 -1.14
N LEU A 48 3.71 8.25 -1.01
CA LEU A 48 4.31 8.63 0.27
C LEU A 48 3.66 9.91 0.81
N GLU A 49 3.42 10.91 -0.05
CA GLU A 49 2.69 12.12 0.31
C GLU A 49 1.25 11.81 0.73
N CYS A 50 0.55 10.95 -0.02
CA CYS A 50 -0.78 10.46 0.34
C CYS A 50 -0.76 9.72 1.68
N ALA A 51 0.21 8.82 1.88
CA ALA A 51 0.36 8.08 3.13
C ALA A 51 0.58 9.02 4.32
N VAL A 52 1.43 10.04 4.18
CA VAL A 52 1.65 11.05 5.21
C VAL A 52 0.37 11.86 5.48
N ALA A 53 -0.29 12.36 4.43
CA ALA A 53 -1.53 13.13 4.55
C ALA A 53 -2.66 12.34 5.24
N LEU A 54 -2.77 11.05 4.95
CA LEU A 54 -3.78 10.15 5.55
C LEU A 54 -3.37 9.62 6.93
N LYS A 55 -2.17 9.94 7.41
CA LYS A 55 -1.55 9.36 8.61
C LYS A 55 -1.52 7.83 8.55
N ALA A 56 -1.21 7.30 7.37
CA ALA A 56 -1.01 5.87 7.18
C ALA A 56 0.25 5.42 7.91
N GLN A 57 0.22 4.19 8.41
CA GLN A 57 1.37 3.58 9.07
C GLN A 57 2.25 2.82 8.07
N PHE A 58 1.64 2.39 6.95
CA PHE A 58 2.27 1.53 5.96
C PHE A 58 1.91 1.94 4.53
N VAL A 59 2.88 1.85 3.63
CA VAL A 59 2.69 1.73 2.19
C VAL A 59 3.03 0.31 1.80
N ILE A 60 2.08 -0.38 1.15
CA ILE A 60 2.31 -1.73 0.62
C ILE A 60 2.54 -1.60 -0.88
N SER A 61 3.75 -1.93 -1.32
CA SER A 61 4.13 -1.83 -2.74
C SER A 61 4.97 -3.03 -3.19
N GLY A 62 4.88 -3.36 -4.47
CA GLY A 62 5.79 -4.31 -5.14
C GLY A 62 6.95 -3.61 -5.87
N ASP A 63 6.97 -2.28 -5.89
CA ASP A 63 7.96 -1.47 -6.58
C ASP A 63 9.31 -1.55 -5.85
N ARG A 64 10.38 -1.85 -6.59
CA ARG A 64 11.71 -2.09 -5.98
C ARG A 64 12.34 -0.82 -5.45
N ASP A 65 12.12 0.31 -6.10
CA ASP A 65 12.72 1.58 -5.74
C ASP A 65 12.02 2.14 -4.48
N LEU A 66 10.69 2.00 -4.40
CA LEU A 66 9.96 2.29 -3.15
C LEU A 66 10.36 1.35 -2.01
N LEU A 67 10.51 0.05 -2.28
CA LEU A 67 10.94 -0.91 -1.26
C LEU A 67 12.37 -0.65 -0.77
N ALA A 68 13.25 -0.12 -1.62
CA ALA A 68 14.61 0.25 -1.25
C ALA A 68 14.64 1.37 -0.19
N LEU A 69 13.67 2.27 -0.20
CA LEU A 69 13.56 3.35 0.80
C LEU A 69 13.26 2.83 2.20
N ARG A 70 12.57 1.68 2.34
CA ARG A 70 12.11 1.02 3.58
C ARG A 70 11.15 1.84 4.45
N ALA A 71 11.30 3.15 4.52
CA ALA A 71 10.44 4.08 5.24
C ALA A 71 10.57 5.51 4.67
N PHE A 72 9.51 6.30 4.87
CA PHE A 72 9.49 7.73 4.57
C PHE A 72 8.79 8.47 5.72
N GLY A 73 9.55 9.29 6.46
CA GLY A 73 9.07 9.85 7.72
C GLY A 73 8.68 8.74 8.71
N SER A 74 7.44 8.77 9.21
CA SER A 74 6.89 7.73 10.09
C SER A 74 6.24 6.55 9.35
N VAL A 75 6.16 6.60 8.02
CA VAL A 75 5.47 5.60 7.20
C VAL A 75 6.45 4.51 6.82
N LYS A 76 6.12 3.24 7.10
CA LYS A 76 6.94 2.08 6.68
C LYS A 76 6.52 1.63 5.28
N ILE A 77 7.48 1.25 4.45
CA ILE A 77 7.22 0.72 3.12
C ILE A 77 7.54 -0.77 3.15
N LEU A 78 6.54 -1.60 2.85
CA LEU A 78 6.62 -3.06 2.96
C LEU A 78 6.17 -3.72 1.67
N SER A 79 6.80 -4.84 1.32
CA SER A 79 6.25 -5.73 0.31
C SER A 79 4.98 -6.41 0.83
N PRO A 80 4.11 -6.95 -0.04
CA PRO A 80 2.96 -7.73 0.39
C PRO A 80 3.34 -8.87 1.35
N ALA A 81 4.45 -9.55 1.10
CA ALA A 81 4.93 -10.63 1.95
C ALA A 81 5.37 -10.12 3.33
N GLU A 82 6.18 -9.06 3.38
CA GLU A 82 6.62 -8.47 4.65
C GLU A 82 5.47 -7.89 5.46
N PHE A 83 4.45 -7.32 4.81
CA PHE A 83 3.26 -6.82 5.50
C PHE A 83 2.48 -7.96 6.16
N LEU A 84 2.25 -9.05 5.43
CA LEU A 84 1.53 -10.22 5.94
C LEU A 84 2.28 -10.92 7.07
N ASP A 85 3.61 -10.90 7.08
CA ASP A 85 4.45 -11.59 8.08
C ASP A 85 4.70 -10.75 9.34
N ARG A 86 4.81 -9.42 9.21
CA ARG A 86 5.26 -8.53 10.30
C ARG A 86 4.14 -7.75 10.99
N VAL A 87 2.96 -7.69 10.38
CA VAL A 87 1.86 -6.82 10.84
C VAL A 87 0.61 -7.64 11.21
N LEU A 88 0.42 -8.79 10.59
CA LEU A 88 -0.66 -9.74 10.88
C LEU A 88 -0.09 -10.95 11.62
#